data_AF-A0A183HKG7-F1
#
_entry.id   AF-A0A183HKG7-F1
#
_cell.length_a   1.000
_cell.length_b   1.000
_cell.length_c   1.000
_cell.angle_alpha   90.00
_cell.angle_beta   90.00
_cell.angle_gamma   90.00
#
_symmetry.space_group_name_H-M   'P 1'
#
loop_
_entity.id
_entity.type
_entity.pdbx_description
1 polymer ?
#
loop_
_entity_poly.entity_id
_entity_poly.type
_entity_poly.pdbx_seq_one_letter_code
_entity_poly.pdbx_strand_id
1 'polypeptide(L)'
;MFTADMAESQQEEIHLKGFEPDTLEQLISFSYTGSIRITAANVQSMMHAANFLQLNGIVDECSKFLKCRLHAQNVLGIRSFAMALGCVSLVLSADCFLHKHFLSVSQGEEYLALSVDDLIMILSRDELFVESEEQIFDACMRWVQHNPERKQYLAR
;
A
#
# COMPACT_ATOMS: atom_id res chain seq x y z
N MET A 1 16.63 -18.87 -9.72
CA MET A 1 16.37 -19.92 -8.71
C MET A 1 16.81 -21.28 -9.23
N PHE A 2 16.20 -21.81 -10.31
CA PHE A 2 16.47 -23.20 -10.73
C PHE A 2 17.55 -23.40 -11.82
N THR A 3 18.05 -22.34 -12.47
CA THR A 3 18.85 -22.47 -13.70
C THR A 3 20.22 -21.77 -13.66
N ALA A 4 20.73 -21.39 -12.49
CA ALA A 4 21.88 -20.47 -12.38
C ALA A 4 22.88 -20.80 -11.25
N ASP A 5 23.24 -22.07 -11.04
CA ASP A 5 24.21 -22.52 -10.01
C ASP A 5 24.00 -21.94 -8.60
N MET A 6 22.76 -21.55 -8.30
CA MET A 6 22.35 -21.14 -6.96
C MET A 6 22.18 -22.39 -6.10
N ALA A 7 22.30 -22.26 -4.77
CA ALA A 7 22.17 -23.40 -3.86
C ALA A 7 20.83 -24.14 -4.08
N GLU A 8 19.79 -23.39 -4.40
CA GLU A 8 18.44 -23.85 -4.70
C GLU A 8 18.35 -24.75 -5.94
N SER A 9 19.29 -24.67 -6.89
CA SER A 9 19.26 -25.55 -8.08
C SER A 9 19.71 -26.98 -7.78
N GLN A 10 20.35 -27.22 -6.64
CA GLN A 10 20.80 -28.54 -6.17
C GLN A 10 19.90 -29.10 -5.05
N GLN A 11 18.84 -28.38 -4.68
CA GLN A 11 17.91 -28.76 -3.62
C GLN A 11 16.62 -29.33 -4.22
N GLU A 12 16.15 -30.47 -3.68
CA GLU A 12 14.85 -31.04 -4.05
C GLU A 12 13.68 -30.27 -3.41
N GLU A 13 13.91 -29.60 -2.29
CA GLU A 13 12.91 -28.82 -1.55
C GLU A 13 13.39 -27.39 -1.30
N ILE A 14 12.50 -26.41 -1.48
CA ILE A 14 12.76 -24.99 -1.23
C ILE A 14 11.78 -24.46 -0.18
N HIS A 15 12.31 -23.87 0.88
CA HIS A 15 11.51 -23.24 1.93
C HIS A 15 11.30 -21.75 1.66
N LEU A 16 10.11 -21.42 1.16
CA LEU A 16 9.67 -20.03 1.02
C LEU A 16 9.07 -19.53 2.34
N LYS A 17 9.64 -18.46 2.90
CA LYS A 17 9.15 -17.82 4.14
C LYS A 17 8.40 -16.54 3.80
N GLY A 18 7.36 -16.23 4.59
CA GLY A 18 6.59 -14.98 4.45
C GLY A 18 5.35 -15.07 3.54
N PHE A 19 4.89 -16.28 3.21
CA PHE A 19 3.72 -16.51 2.38
C PHE A 19 2.62 -17.22 3.16
N GLU A 20 1.38 -16.82 2.90
CA GLU A 20 0.23 -17.62 3.31
C GLU A 20 0.15 -18.87 2.41
N PRO A 21 0.01 -20.08 2.98
CA PRO A 21 -0.04 -21.33 2.21
C PRO A 21 -1.12 -21.32 1.12
N ASP A 22 -2.31 -20.82 1.44
CA ASP A 22 -3.45 -20.72 0.51
C ASP A 22 -3.15 -19.80 -0.69
N THR A 23 -2.47 -18.67 -0.43
CA THR A 23 -2.07 -17.74 -1.49
C THR A 23 -1.07 -18.40 -2.45
N LEU A 24 -0.08 -19.11 -1.91
CA LEU A 24 0.93 -19.78 -2.72
C LEU A 24 0.31 -20.92 -3.55
N GLU A 25 -0.60 -21.70 -2.95
CA GLU A 25 -1.34 -22.76 -3.66
C GLU A 25 -2.15 -22.19 -4.83
N GLN A 26 -2.83 -21.06 -4.64
CA GLN A 26 -3.57 -20.38 -5.71
C GLN A 26 -2.66 -19.89 -6.84
N LEU A 27 -1.47 -19.38 -6.53
CA LEU A 27 -0.48 -18.94 -7.54
C LEU A 27 0.10 -20.11 -8.34
N ILE A 28 0.35 -21.24 -7.69
CA ILE A 28 0.78 -22.47 -8.36
C ILE A 28 -0.37 -22.97 -9.25
N SER A 29 -1.59 -23.08 -8.71
CA SER A 29 -2.77 -23.50 -9.47
C SER A 29 -3.02 -22.60 -10.69
N PHE A 30 -2.82 -21.29 -10.56
CA PHE A 30 -2.87 -20.35 -11.68
C PHE A 30 -1.85 -20.67 -12.76
N SER A 31 -0.63 -21.08 -12.39
CA SER A 31 0.42 -21.43 -13.36
C SER A 31 0.03 -22.62 -14.24
N TYR A 32 -0.86 -23.50 -13.77
CA TYR A 32 -1.36 -24.65 -14.53
C TYR A 32 -2.72 -24.40 -15.21
N THR A 33 -3.59 -23.58 -14.60
CA THR A 33 -4.98 -23.40 -15.05
C THR A 33 -5.23 -22.07 -15.79
N GLY A 34 -4.35 -21.08 -15.60
CA GLY A 34 -4.52 -19.72 -16.11
C GLY A 34 -5.61 -18.90 -15.44
N SER A 35 -6.22 -19.38 -14.35
CA SER A 35 -7.32 -18.71 -13.65
C SER A 35 -6.99 -18.48 -12.18
N ILE A 36 -7.29 -17.28 -11.67
CA ILE A 36 -7.07 -16.93 -10.26
C ILE A 36 -8.21 -16.06 -9.74
N ARG A 37 -8.58 -16.27 -8.48
CA ARG A 37 -9.68 -15.55 -7.83
C ARG A 37 -9.11 -14.49 -6.89
N ILE A 38 -9.27 -13.22 -7.26
CA ILE A 38 -8.87 -12.07 -6.42
C ILE A 38 -10.06 -11.59 -5.60
N THR A 39 -9.87 -11.43 -4.30
CA THR A 39 -10.85 -10.99 -3.31
C THR A 39 -10.24 -9.93 -2.39
N ALA A 40 -11.07 -9.19 -1.65
CA ALA A 40 -10.56 -8.18 -0.72
C ALA A 40 -9.71 -8.76 0.43
N ALA A 41 -9.93 -10.03 0.78
CA ALA A 41 -9.17 -10.69 1.84
C ALA A 41 -7.79 -11.19 1.36
N ASN A 42 -7.70 -11.74 0.15
CA ASN A 42 -6.45 -12.31 -0.37
C ASN A 42 -5.62 -11.32 -1.22
N VAL A 43 -6.18 -10.20 -1.70
CA VAL A 43 -5.49 -9.34 -2.68
C VAL A 43 -4.14 -8.81 -2.20
N GLN A 44 -3.98 -8.50 -0.92
CA GLN A 44 -2.71 -8.02 -0.37
C GLN A 44 -1.67 -9.13 -0.32
N SER A 45 -2.00 -10.28 0.28
CA SER A 45 -1.12 -11.46 0.30
C SER A 45 -0.76 -11.92 -1.11
N MET A 46 -1.75 -11.96 -2.00
CA MET A 46 -1.60 -12.33 -3.40
C MET A 46 -0.66 -11.40 -4.15
N MET A 47 -0.84 -10.08 -4.00
CA MET A 47 0.00 -9.10 -4.66
C MET A 47 1.43 -9.15 -4.13
N HIS A 48 1.61 -9.30 -2.82
CA HIS A 48 2.95 -9.49 -2.23
C HIS A 48 3.63 -10.73 -2.80
N ALA A 49 2.91 -11.85 -2.84
CA ALA A 49 3.45 -13.10 -3.31
C ALA A 49 3.77 -13.11 -4.81
N ALA A 50 2.87 -12.54 -5.62
CA ALA A 50 3.07 -12.36 -7.05
C ALA A 50 4.25 -11.44 -7.34
N ASN A 51 4.45 -10.37 -6.56
CA ASN A 51 5.61 -9.49 -6.71
C ASN A 51 6.92 -10.22 -6.41
N PHE A 52 6.95 -11.04 -5.36
CA PHE A 52 8.13 -11.84 -5.04
C PHE A 52 8.45 -12.88 -6.13
N LEU A 53 7.43 -13.58 -6.63
CA LEU A 53 7.58 -14.58 -7.69
C LEU A 53 7.73 -13.96 -9.10
N GLN A 54 7.74 -12.63 -9.19
CA GLN A 54 7.87 -11.87 -10.45
C GLN A 54 6.74 -12.17 -11.46
N LEU A 55 5.53 -12.44 -10.96
CA LEU A 55 4.32 -12.67 -11.74
C LEU A 55 3.60 -11.34 -12.01
N ASN A 56 4.22 -10.50 -12.84
CA ASN A 56 3.76 -9.12 -13.10
C ASN A 56 2.31 -9.04 -13.59
N GLY A 57 1.82 -10.01 -14.37
CA GLY A 57 0.43 -10.03 -14.82
C GLY A 57 -0.58 -10.10 -13.67
N ILE A 58 -0.26 -10.83 -12.59
CA ILE A 58 -1.12 -10.91 -11.40
C ILE A 58 -0.99 -9.63 -10.58
N VAL A 59 0.22 -9.09 -10.45
CA VAL A 59 0.45 -7.80 -9.77
C VAL A 59 -0.38 -6.69 -10.41
N ASP A 60 -0.47 -6.65 -11.73
CA ASP A 60 -1.28 -5.68 -12.47
C ASP A 60 -2.78 -5.86 -12.22
N GLU A 61 -3.29 -7.09 -12.22
CA GLU A 61 -4.70 -7.36 -11.92
C GLU A 61 -5.06 -7.06 -10.46
N CYS A 62 -4.19 -7.41 -9.50
CA CYS A 62 -4.33 -7.01 -8.10
C CYS A 62 -4.31 -5.48 -7.96
N SER A 63 -3.42 -4.79 -8.68
CA SER A 63 -3.35 -3.33 -8.68
C SER A 63 -4.63 -2.70 -9.21
N LYS A 64 -5.18 -3.22 -10.31
CA LYS A 64 -6.48 -2.76 -10.85
C LYS A 64 -7.61 -2.98 -9.85
N PHE A 65 -7.65 -4.14 -9.20
CA PHE A 65 -8.65 -4.44 -8.18
C PHE A 65 -8.58 -3.46 -7.00
N LEU A 66 -7.38 -3.15 -6.51
CA LEU A 66 -7.16 -2.18 -5.43
C LEU A 66 -7.54 -0.76 -5.85
N LYS A 67 -7.19 -0.33 -7.07
CA LYS A 67 -7.57 0.99 -7.61
C LYS A 67 -9.09 1.22 -7.62
N CYS A 68 -9.86 0.19 -7.99
CA CYS A 68 -11.32 0.26 -8.01
C CYS A 68 -11.97 0.29 -6.61
N ARG A 69 -11.21 0.00 -5.54
CA ARG A 69 -11.71 -0.08 -4.15
C ARG A 69 -10.98 0.88 -3.20
N LEU A 70 -10.34 1.91 -3.74
CA LEU A 70 -9.79 3.00 -2.94
C LEU A 70 -10.91 3.72 -2.18
N HIS A 71 -10.67 3.95 -0.90
CA HIS A 71 -11.58 4.59 0.03
C HIS A 71 -10.79 5.48 0.99
N ALA A 72 -11.41 6.53 1.53
CA ALA A 72 -10.73 7.47 2.41
C ALA A 72 -10.13 6.82 3.67
N GLN A 73 -10.71 5.70 4.11
CA GLN A 73 -10.25 4.94 5.28
C GLN A 73 -9.14 3.93 5.00
N ASN A 74 -8.87 3.58 3.73
CA ASN A 74 -7.88 2.54 3.39
C ASN A 74 -6.77 3.05 2.46
N VAL A 75 -6.89 4.28 1.93
CA VAL A 75 -5.97 4.82 0.92
C VAL A 75 -4.55 4.94 1.46
N LEU A 76 -4.37 5.28 2.75
CA LEU A 76 -3.06 5.42 3.37
C LEU A 76 -2.39 4.05 3.54
N GLY A 77 -3.13 3.05 4.00
CA GLY A 77 -2.66 1.66 4.04
C GLY A 77 -2.32 1.09 2.66
N ILE A 78 -3.15 1.33 1.65
CA ILE A 78 -2.89 0.88 0.28
C ILE A 78 -1.67 1.59 -0.31
N ARG A 79 -1.51 2.89 -0.04
CA ARG A 79 -0.36 3.68 -0.49
C ARG A 79 0.95 3.14 0.09
N SER A 80 1.02 2.95 1.41
CA SER A 80 2.22 2.44 2.08
C SER A 80 2.56 1.02 1.61
N PHE A 81 1.55 0.18 1.44
CA PHE A 81 1.69 -1.16 0.86
C PHE A 81 2.23 -1.12 -0.57
N ALA A 82 1.68 -0.26 -1.42
CA ALA A 82 2.13 -0.10 -2.80
C ALA A 82 3.57 0.42 -2.89
N MET A 83 3.96 1.34 -1.98
CA MET A 83 5.33 1.82 -1.87
C MET A 83 6.29 0.70 -1.47
N ALA A 84 5.92 -0.15 -0.50
CA ALA A 84 6.72 -1.28 -0.06
C ALA A 84 6.94 -2.32 -1.17
N LEU A 85 5.95 -2.52 -2.04
CA LEU A 85 6.06 -3.41 -3.20
C LEU A 85 6.74 -2.76 -4.42
N GLY A 86 7.01 -1.45 -4.40
CA GLY A 86 7.54 -0.72 -5.56
C GLY A 86 6.53 -0.53 -6.69
N CYS A 87 5.22 -0.67 -6.41
CA CYS A 87 4.17 -0.53 -7.42
C CYS A 87 3.80 0.94 -7.65
N VAL A 88 4.60 1.65 -8.45
CA VAL A 88 4.46 3.09 -8.71
C VAL A 88 3.06 3.46 -9.24
N SER A 89 2.50 2.64 -10.12
CA SER A 89 1.17 2.88 -10.72
C SER A 89 0.05 2.92 -9.69
N LEU A 90 0.13 2.08 -8.66
CA LEU A 90 -0.83 2.06 -7.56
C LEU A 90 -0.59 3.22 -6.60
N VAL A 91 0.66 3.55 -6.29
CA VAL A 91 1.02 4.72 -5.46
C VAL A 91 0.47 6.01 -6.06
N LEU A 92 0.69 6.26 -7.36
CA LEU A 92 0.17 7.46 -8.03
C LEU A 92 -1.37 7.52 -8.01
N SER A 93 -2.04 6.38 -8.13
CA SER A 93 -3.50 6.32 -8.08
C SER A 93 -4.02 6.60 -6.66
N ALA A 94 -3.36 6.06 -5.65
CA ALA A 94 -3.66 6.32 -4.24
C ALA A 94 -3.39 7.79 -3.87
N ASP A 95 -2.27 8.37 -4.33
CA ASP A 95 -1.93 9.78 -4.15
C ASP A 95 -2.99 10.70 -4.78
N CYS A 96 -3.40 10.42 -6.02
CA CYS A 96 -4.46 11.19 -6.69
C CYS A 96 -5.80 11.12 -5.94
N PHE A 97 -6.16 9.94 -5.41
CA PHE A 97 -7.35 9.79 -4.58
C PHE A 97 -7.21 10.54 -3.25
N LEU A 98 -6.06 10.44 -2.60
CA LEU A 98 -5.74 11.11 -1.35
C LEU A 98 -5.86 12.63 -1.51
N HIS A 99 -5.27 13.19 -2.56
CA HIS A 99 -5.34 14.63 -2.81
C HIS A 99 -6.78 15.11 -3.04
N LYS A 100 -7.59 14.35 -3.79
CA LYS A 100 -9.00 14.69 -4.07
C LYS A 100 -9.92 14.58 -2.86
N HIS A 101 -9.62 13.66 -1.95
CA HIS A 101 -10.45 13.36 -0.78
C HIS A 101 -9.74 13.65 0.54
N PHE A 102 -8.78 14.59 0.53
CA PHE A 102 -7.90 14.86 1.66
C PHE A 102 -8.67 15.12 2.97
N LEU A 103 -9.74 15.90 2.91
CA LEU A 103 -10.60 16.18 4.07
C LEU A 103 -11.23 14.93 4.69
N SER A 104 -11.67 13.98 3.86
CA SER A 104 -12.22 12.72 4.35
C SER A 104 -11.14 11.81 4.92
N VAL A 105 -9.94 11.83 4.33
CA VAL A 105 -8.78 11.06 4.81
C VAL A 105 -8.28 11.60 6.15
N SER A 106 -8.19 12.92 6.31
CA SER A 106 -7.67 13.56 7.52
C SER A 106 -8.53 13.34 8.77
N GLN A 107 -9.81 13.03 8.58
CA GLN A 107 -10.72 12.65 9.66
C GLN A 107 -10.51 11.21 10.13
N GLY A 108 -9.94 10.35 9.28
CA GLY A 108 -9.75 8.92 9.55
C GLY A 108 -8.65 8.62 10.57
N GLU A 109 -8.73 7.44 11.20
CA GLU A 109 -7.74 7.00 12.20
C GLU A 109 -6.38 6.67 11.57
N GLU A 110 -6.35 6.14 10.34
CA GLU A 110 -5.10 5.88 9.62
C GLU A 110 -4.25 7.15 9.46
N TYR A 111 -4.89 8.32 9.30
CA TYR A 111 -4.19 9.60 9.23
C TYR A 111 -3.49 9.94 10.54
N LEU A 112 -4.15 9.70 11.68
CA LEU A 112 -3.57 9.93 13.01
C LEU A 112 -2.38 9.01 13.30
N ALA A 113 -2.34 7.84 12.66
CA ALA A 113 -1.25 6.87 12.77
C ALA A 113 -0.03 7.22 11.89
N LEU A 114 -0.12 8.20 10.98
CA LEU A 114 0.99 8.58 10.10
C LEU A 114 2.22 9.07 10.85
N SER A 115 3.39 8.81 10.26
CA SER A 115 4.66 9.39 10.68
C SER A 115 4.74 10.88 10.34
N VAL A 116 5.65 11.61 10.99
CA VAL A 116 5.91 13.03 10.68
C VAL A 116 6.34 13.17 9.22
N ASP A 117 7.23 12.29 8.75
CA ASP A 117 7.80 12.35 7.41
C ASP A 117 6.72 12.12 6.34
N ASP A 118 5.83 11.15 6.55
CA ASP A 118 4.71 10.90 5.63
C ASP A 118 3.73 12.07 5.61
N LEU A 119 3.44 12.66 6.78
CA LEU A 119 2.58 13.83 6.90
C LEU A 119 3.17 15.02 6.13
N ILE A 120 4.45 15.33 6.34
CA ILE A 120 5.16 16.40 5.62
C ILE A 120 5.13 16.12 4.12
N MET A 121 5.37 14.88 3.69
CA MET A 121 5.35 14.52 2.27
C MET A 121 3.97 14.75 1.64
N ILE A 122 2.89 14.46 2.36
CA ILE A 122 1.52 14.70 1.90
C ILE A 122 1.22 16.21 1.85
N LEU A 123 1.59 16.94 2.90
CA LEU A 123 1.30 18.37 3.05
C LEU A 123 2.16 19.28 2.17
N SER A 124 3.35 18.83 1.78
CA SER A 124 4.26 19.60 0.91
C SER A 124 3.81 19.61 -0.55
N ARG A 125 2.68 18.97 -0.89
CA ARG A 125 2.17 18.90 -2.25
C ARG A 125 1.10 19.97 -2.47
N ASP A 126 1.33 20.84 -3.45
CA ASP A 126 0.40 21.92 -3.85
C ASP A 126 -0.90 21.41 -4.51
N GLU A 127 -1.00 20.12 -4.78
CA GLU A 127 -2.14 19.49 -5.47
C GLU A 127 -3.29 19.07 -4.53
N LEU A 128 -3.21 19.40 -3.24
CA LEU A 128 -4.25 19.06 -2.26
C LEU A 128 -5.56 19.79 -2.59
N PHE A 129 -6.64 19.04 -2.76
CA PHE A 129 -7.96 19.61 -3.04
C PHE A 129 -8.62 20.04 -1.72
N VAL A 130 -8.34 21.28 -1.31
CA VAL A 130 -8.93 21.93 -0.14
C VAL A 130 -9.54 23.27 -0.52
N GLU A 131 -10.57 23.70 0.21
CA GLU A 131 -11.23 24.99 -0.04
C GLU A 131 -10.46 26.15 0.61
N SER A 132 -9.71 25.87 1.67
CA SER A 132 -8.85 26.83 2.36
C SER A 132 -7.69 26.14 3.07
N GLU A 133 -6.58 26.86 3.24
CA GLU A 133 -5.42 26.39 4.04
C GLU A 133 -5.78 26.17 5.52
N GLU A 134 -6.86 26.79 6.00
CA GLU A 134 -7.41 26.57 7.35
C GLU A 134 -7.78 25.09 7.56
N GLN A 135 -8.33 24.43 6.53
CA GLN A 135 -8.67 23.01 6.62
C GLN A 135 -7.42 22.11 6.75
N ILE A 136 -6.32 22.52 6.11
CA ILE A 136 -5.03 21.83 6.26
C ILE A 136 -4.49 22.04 7.67
N PHE A 137 -4.57 23.27 8.18
CA PHE A 137 -4.15 23.61 9.53
C PHE A 137 -4.93 22.81 10.59
N ASP A 138 -6.26 22.71 10.46
CA ASP A 138 -7.11 21.93 11.35
C ASP A 138 -6.77 20.44 11.32
N ALA A 139 -6.52 19.88 10.14
CA ALA A 139 -6.07 18.50 9.98
C ALA A 139 -4.71 18.26 10.66
N CYS A 140 -3.76 19.18 10.50
CA CYS A 140 -2.47 19.13 11.18
C CYS A 140 -2.62 19.19 12.70
N MET A 141 -3.45 20.12 13.17
CA MET A 141 -3.70 20.32 14.59
C MET A 141 -4.34 19.06 15.21
N ARG A 142 -5.29 18.44 14.51
CA ARG A 142 -5.90 17.15 14.92
C ARG A 142 -4.84 16.05 15.05
N TRP A 143 -3.92 15.95 14.10
CA TRP A 143 -2.83 14.97 14.13
C TRP A 143 -1.85 15.19 15.29
N VAL A 144 -1.52 16.45 15.60
CA VAL A 144 -0.65 16.80 16.74
C VAL A 144 -1.38 16.59 18.08
N GLN A 145 -2.66 16.97 18.18
CA GLN A 145 -3.44 16.80 19.39
C GLN A 145 -3.62 15.32 19.78
N HIS A 146 -3.63 14.42 18.80
CA HIS A 146 -3.76 12.99 19.05
C HIS A 146 -2.60 12.40 19.86
N ASN A 147 -1.38 12.91 19.72
CA ASN A 147 -0.23 12.40 20.47
C ASN A 147 0.61 13.55 21.05
N PRO A 148 0.62 13.75 22.38
CA PRO A 148 1.22 14.93 23.01
C PRO A 148 2.73 15.03 22.79
N GLU A 149 3.43 13.93 22.52
CA GLU A 149 4.85 13.92 22.16
C GLU A 149 5.10 14.61 20.81
N ARG A 150 4.11 14.66 19.92
CA ARG A 150 4.23 15.32 18.60
C ARG A 150 4.24 16.84 18.70
N LYS A 151 3.86 17.42 19.86
CA LYS A 151 3.94 18.87 20.09
C LYS A 151 5.36 19.42 19.97
N GLN A 152 6.38 18.57 20.12
CA GLN A 152 7.77 18.96 19.90
C GLN A 152 8.05 19.41 18.46
N TYR A 153 7.29 18.92 17.48
CA TYR A 153 7.44 19.29 16.07
C TYR A 153 6.80 20.64 15.72
N LEU A 154 5.96 21.21 16.61
CA LEU A 154 5.41 22.57 16.45
C LEU A 154 6.36 23.66 16.94
N ALA A 155 7.41 23.30 17.69
CA ALA A 155 8.25 24.24 18.42
C ALA A 155 9.51 24.69 17.65
N ARG A 156 9.51 24.64 16.31
CA ARG A 156 10.67 25.01 15.49
C ARG A 156 10.35 26.06 14.44
#